data_AF-A0A218X2W0-F1
#
_entry.id   AF-A0A218X2W0-F1
#
_cell.length_a   1.000
_cell.length_b   1.000
_cell.length_c   1.000
_cell.angle_alpha   90.00
_cell.angle_beta   90.00
_cell.angle_gamma   90.00
#
_symmetry.space_group_name_H-M   'P 1'
#
loop_
_entity.id
_entity.type
_entity.pdbx_description
1 polymer ?
#
loop_
_entity_poly.entity_id
_entity_poly.type
_entity_poly.pdbx_seq_one_letter_code
_entity_poly.pdbx_strand_id
1 'polypeptide(L)'
;MAFMTYGSNMRFMDHLLTSRSEAAALAFRSCQEIEALKHPIECDSVDSALPEGFEERTRGRGVVHGGWIQQQLILEHPSIGCFITHCGSNSILEALVNKCQLVLLPHVGDHIFIARMMSRNLKVGVEVERGEEDGSLRKEADCNAVRTAMEEGSERGREVRANHAKIREVLLDKGLELSYMESFEKELQNLIQQ
;
A
#
# COMPACT_ATOMS: atom_id res chain seq x y z
N MET A 1 2.17 -2.44 -13.52
CA MET A 1 2.39 -1.09 -12.95
C MET A 1 2.30 -1.18 -11.44
N ALA A 2 3.03 -0.32 -10.72
CA ALA A 2 2.90 -0.18 -9.28
C ALA A 2 2.25 1.16 -8.93
N PHE A 3 1.46 1.16 -7.86
CA PHE A 3 0.88 2.37 -7.28
C PHE A 3 1.36 2.54 -5.85
N MET A 4 1.67 3.77 -5.45
CA MET A 4 2.16 4.09 -4.12
C MET A 4 1.51 5.36 -3.57
N THR A 5 1.14 5.32 -2.29
CA THR A 5 0.54 6.47 -1.59
C THR A 5 0.72 6.38 -0.08
N TYR A 6 0.81 7.56 0.55
CA TYR A 6 0.88 7.72 1.99
C TYR A 6 -0.43 8.23 2.60
N GLY A 7 -1.51 8.23 1.82
CA GLY A 7 -2.84 8.67 2.27
C GLY A 7 -2.94 10.18 2.44
N SER A 8 -4.06 10.62 3.00
CA SER A 8 -4.40 12.05 3.09
C SER A 8 -3.72 12.79 4.24
N ASN A 9 -3.29 12.11 5.30
CA ASN A 9 -2.81 12.79 6.52
C ASN A 9 -1.30 12.74 6.70
N MET A 10 -0.60 11.94 5.90
CA MET A 10 0.84 11.81 6.03
C MET A 10 1.54 12.92 5.26
N ARG A 11 2.42 13.65 5.96
CA ARG A 11 3.42 14.52 5.36
C ARG A 11 4.78 14.14 5.94
N PHE A 12 5.80 14.18 5.11
CA PHE A 12 7.17 13.87 5.51
C PHE A 12 7.97 15.16 5.66
N MET A 13 9.09 15.07 6.40
CA MET A 13 10.20 16.02 6.22
C MET A 13 10.78 15.84 4.82
N ASP A 14 11.38 16.88 4.25
CA ASP A 14 11.81 16.88 2.85
C ASP A 14 12.80 15.75 2.53
N HIS A 15 13.84 15.58 3.36
CA HIS A 15 14.82 14.51 3.21
C HIS A 15 14.22 13.08 3.28
N LEU A 16 13.12 12.89 4.02
CA LEU A 16 12.43 11.61 4.11
C LEU A 16 11.56 11.34 2.87
N LEU A 17 10.91 12.36 2.33
CA LEU A 17 10.15 12.22 1.07
C LEU A 17 11.09 11.95 -0.10
N THR A 18 12.19 12.71 -0.18
CA THR A 18 13.20 12.55 -1.22
C THR A 18 13.80 11.14 -1.20
N SER A 19 14.26 10.67 -0.04
CA SER A 19 14.84 9.32 0.06
C SER A 19 13.86 8.20 -0.27
N ARG A 20 12.57 8.36 0.05
CA ARG A 20 11.49 7.41 -0.26
C ARG A 20 11.08 7.42 -1.72
N SER A 21 10.92 8.61 -2.31
CA SER A 21 10.58 8.75 -3.73
C SER A 21 11.73 8.26 -4.62
N GLU A 22 12.98 8.49 -4.19
CA GLU A 22 14.15 7.87 -4.82
C GLU A 22 14.17 6.35 -4.67
N ALA A 23 13.84 5.83 -3.49
CA ALA A 23 13.80 4.38 -3.25
C ALA A 23 12.71 3.71 -4.10
N ALA A 24 11.52 4.32 -4.19
CA ALA A 24 10.46 3.92 -5.11
C ALA A 24 10.96 3.96 -6.57
N ALA A 25 11.38 5.11 -7.08
CA ALA A 25 11.87 5.22 -8.47
C ALA A 25 13.04 4.26 -8.80
N LEU A 26 13.87 3.90 -7.81
CA LEU A 26 14.95 2.93 -7.94
C LEU A 26 14.47 1.47 -7.92
N ALA A 27 13.47 1.17 -7.10
CA ALA A 27 12.84 -0.14 -6.96
C ALA A 27 12.16 -0.61 -8.23
N PHE A 28 11.70 0.34 -9.04
CA PHE A 28 10.94 0.07 -10.23
C PHE A 28 11.67 0.49 -11.51
N ARG A 29 13.01 0.38 -11.52
CA ARG A 29 13.83 0.61 -12.73
C ARG A 29 13.33 -0.14 -13.98
N SER A 30 12.59 -1.23 -13.81
CA SER A 30 12.00 -2.08 -14.85
C SER A 30 10.46 -2.03 -14.98
N CYS A 31 9.74 -1.20 -14.21
CA CYS A 31 8.27 -1.18 -14.16
C CYS A 31 7.70 0.24 -14.30
N GLN A 32 6.48 0.35 -14.82
CA GLN A 32 5.76 1.63 -14.80
C GLN A 32 5.16 1.90 -13.41
N GLU A 33 5.12 3.18 -13.00
CA GLU A 33 4.74 3.60 -11.65
C GLU A 33 3.77 4.79 -11.63
N ILE A 34 2.91 4.80 -10.62
CA ILE A 34 2.13 5.96 -10.21
C ILE A 34 2.41 6.20 -8.72
N GLU A 35 2.89 7.39 -8.38
CA GLU A 35 3.12 7.79 -7.00
C GLU A 35 2.27 9.02 -6.67
N ALA A 36 1.45 8.92 -5.63
CA ALA A 36 0.67 10.03 -5.11
C ALA A 36 1.29 10.53 -3.80
N LEU A 37 1.80 11.75 -3.83
CA LEU A 37 2.53 12.36 -2.72
C LEU A 37 1.85 13.64 -2.26
N LYS A 38 1.96 13.91 -0.96
CA LYS A 38 1.78 15.27 -0.43
C LYS A 38 3.13 15.95 -0.38
N HIS A 39 3.14 17.26 -0.62
CA HIS A 39 4.34 18.06 -0.46
C HIS A 39 4.87 17.91 0.98
N PRO A 40 6.20 17.85 1.16
CA PRO A 40 6.80 17.86 2.48
C PRO A 40 6.37 19.07 3.30
N ILE A 41 6.51 18.97 4.62
CA ILE A 41 6.15 20.05 5.55
C ILE A 41 6.94 21.34 5.24
N GLU A 42 8.16 21.21 4.73
CA GLU A 42 9.11 22.30 4.47
C GLU A 42 9.00 22.90 3.05
N CYS A 43 8.16 22.32 2.19
CA CYS A 43 8.07 22.66 0.78
C CYS A 43 6.65 23.08 0.41
N ASP A 44 6.52 23.99 -0.56
CA ASP A 44 5.23 24.48 -1.03
C ASP A 44 4.57 23.55 -2.07
N SER A 45 5.35 22.68 -2.71
CA SER A 45 4.86 21.68 -3.67
C SER A 45 5.68 20.39 -3.63
N VAL A 46 5.13 19.30 -4.19
CA VAL A 46 5.89 18.05 -4.39
C VAL A 46 7.05 18.28 -5.36
N ASP A 47 6.81 19.03 -6.45
CA ASP A 47 7.83 19.28 -7.47
C ASP A 47 9.07 19.99 -6.89
N SER A 48 8.88 20.91 -5.93
CA SER A 48 9.99 21.60 -5.26
C SER A 48 10.81 20.70 -4.33
N ALA A 49 10.25 19.57 -3.91
CA ALA A 49 10.89 18.60 -3.04
C ALA A 49 11.55 17.44 -3.81
N LEU A 50 11.27 17.30 -5.10
CA LEU A 50 11.88 16.25 -5.90
C LEU A 50 13.34 16.60 -6.21
N PRO A 51 14.26 15.63 -6.11
CA PRO A 51 15.67 15.89 -6.39
C PRO A 51 15.88 16.28 -7.86
N GLU A 52 16.89 17.12 -8.10
CA GLU A 52 17.19 17.62 -9.44
C GLU A 52 17.35 16.47 -10.45
N GLY A 53 16.74 16.63 -11.63
CA GLY A 53 16.74 15.63 -12.69
C GLY A 53 15.77 14.44 -12.48
N PHE A 54 14.95 14.44 -11.43
CA PHE A 54 14.05 13.31 -11.12
C PHE A 54 13.02 13.08 -12.24
N GLU A 55 12.40 14.15 -12.74
CA GLU A 55 11.40 14.05 -13.80
C GLU A 55 12.03 13.50 -15.08
N GLU A 56 13.22 13.97 -15.48
CA GLU A 56 13.93 13.47 -16.66
C GLU A 56 14.32 11.99 -16.50
N ARG A 57 14.75 11.58 -15.30
CA ARG A 57 15.07 10.18 -15.01
C ARG A 57 13.83 9.29 -15.05
N THR A 58 12.68 9.76 -14.61
CA THR A 58 11.44 8.95 -14.51
C THR A 58 10.52 9.10 -15.72
N ARG A 59 10.80 10.02 -16.65
CA ARG A 59 10.01 10.29 -17.85
C ARG A 59 9.72 9.02 -18.65
N GLY A 60 8.44 8.80 -18.94
CA GLY A 60 7.95 7.61 -19.67
C GLY A 60 7.88 6.32 -18.83
N ARG A 61 8.29 6.35 -17.56
CA ARG A 61 8.26 5.22 -16.64
C ARG A 61 7.40 5.47 -15.40
N GLY A 62 7.42 6.69 -14.86
CA GLY A 62 6.65 7.03 -13.66
C GLY A 62 5.83 8.29 -13.84
N VAL A 63 4.76 8.41 -13.04
CA VAL A 63 4.01 9.66 -12.84
C VAL A 63 3.98 9.95 -11.34
N VAL A 64 4.46 11.12 -10.95
CA VAL A 64 4.29 11.64 -9.59
C VAL A 64 3.15 12.65 -9.60
N HIS A 65 2.18 12.47 -8.71
CA HIS A 65 1.05 13.37 -8.55
C HIS A 65 1.09 14.03 -7.17
N GLY A 66 1.17 15.36 -7.16
CA GLY A 66 1.04 16.16 -5.95
C GLY A 66 -0.42 16.37 -5.55
N GLY A 67 -0.82 15.88 -4.37
CA GLY A 67 -2.13 16.12 -3.80
C GLY A 67 -2.98 14.86 -3.62
N TRP A 68 -4.29 14.98 -3.85
CA TRP A 68 -5.24 13.89 -3.64
C TRP A 68 -5.53 13.16 -4.95
N ILE A 69 -5.65 11.84 -4.87
CA ILE A 69 -5.93 10.98 -6.01
C ILE A 69 -7.11 10.04 -5.72
N GLN A 70 -7.83 9.66 -6.78
CA GLN A 70 -8.91 8.66 -6.74
C GLN A 70 -8.33 7.25 -6.54
N GLN A 71 -7.79 6.97 -5.35
CA GLN A 71 -7.08 5.73 -5.01
C GLN A 71 -7.89 4.48 -5.37
N GLN A 72 -9.18 4.44 -5.04
CA GLN A 72 -10.05 3.30 -5.34
C GLN A 72 -10.07 2.98 -6.85
N LEU A 73 -10.25 3.99 -7.70
CA LEU A 73 -10.28 3.80 -9.16
C LEU A 73 -8.93 3.32 -9.70
N ILE A 74 -7.82 3.73 -9.09
CA ILE A 74 -6.49 3.27 -9.47
C ILE A 74 -6.32 1.80 -9.07
N LEU A 75 -6.67 1.42 -7.84
CA LEU A 75 -6.54 0.05 -7.36
C LEU A 75 -7.41 -0.95 -8.16
N GLU A 76 -8.55 -0.49 -8.68
CA GLU A 76 -9.43 -1.27 -9.56
C GLU A 76 -8.87 -1.45 -10.98
N HIS A 77 -7.93 -0.60 -11.41
CA HIS A 77 -7.44 -0.61 -12.78
C HIS A 77 -6.56 -1.85 -13.05
N PRO A 78 -6.82 -2.63 -14.12
CA PRO A 78 -6.17 -3.92 -14.36
C PRO A 78 -4.66 -3.83 -14.58
N SER A 79 -4.12 -2.66 -14.95
CA SER A 79 -2.68 -2.45 -15.09
C SER A 79 -1.94 -2.34 -13.75
N ILE A 80 -2.64 -2.05 -12.64
CA ILE A 80 -2.05 -2.00 -11.31
C ILE A 80 -1.84 -3.42 -10.80
N GLY A 81 -0.58 -3.84 -10.82
CA GLY A 81 -0.16 -5.15 -10.34
C GLY A 81 0.25 -5.13 -8.87
N CYS A 82 0.72 -3.99 -8.36
CA CYS A 82 1.27 -3.86 -7.01
C CYS A 82 0.81 -2.54 -6.37
N PHE A 83 0.49 -2.59 -5.09
CA PHE A 83 0.17 -1.44 -4.25
C PHE A 83 1.13 -1.36 -3.07
N ILE A 84 1.91 -0.27 -3.00
CA ILE A 84 2.75 0.06 -1.86
C ILE A 84 1.98 1.00 -0.95
N THR A 85 1.76 0.56 0.29
CA THR A 85 0.92 1.29 1.24
C THR A 85 1.62 1.49 2.57
N HIS A 86 1.34 2.64 3.17
CA HIS A 86 1.71 2.96 4.55
C HIS A 86 0.93 2.19 5.60
N CYS A 87 0.01 1.31 5.18
CA CYS A 87 -0.79 0.41 6.03
C CYS A 87 -1.89 1.09 6.85
N GLY A 88 -2.45 2.20 6.36
CA GLY A 88 -3.69 2.75 6.90
C GLY A 88 -4.88 1.80 6.67
N SER A 89 -5.76 1.66 7.66
CA SER A 89 -6.85 0.67 7.67
C SER A 89 -7.74 0.73 6.43
N ASN A 90 -8.15 1.93 5.99
CA ASN A 90 -9.00 2.09 4.80
C ASN A 90 -8.28 1.65 3.52
N SER A 91 -7.01 2.05 3.37
CA SER A 91 -6.21 1.68 2.20
C SER A 91 -5.97 0.17 2.12
N ILE A 92 -5.83 -0.51 3.26
CA ILE A 92 -5.74 -1.97 3.29
C ILE A 92 -7.05 -2.61 2.85
N LEU A 93 -8.19 -2.13 3.35
CA LEU A 93 -9.50 -2.66 2.94
C LEU A 93 -9.75 -2.49 1.43
N GLU A 94 -9.52 -1.29 0.90
CA GLU A 94 -9.63 -1.01 -0.54
C GLU A 94 -8.72 -1.92 -1.38
N ALA A 95 -7.52 -2.21 -0.89
CA ALA A 95 -6.60 -3.08 -1.61
C ALA A 95 -6.97 -4.56 -1.50
N LEU A 96 -7.51 -5.01 -0.36
CA LEU A 96 -7.95 -6.39 -0.15
C LEU A 96 -9.09 -6.79 -1.07
N VAL A 97 -9.99 -5.86 -1.41
CA VAL A 97 -11.09 -6.11 -2.37
C VAL A 97 -10.65 -6.05 -3.84
N ASN A 98 -9.42 -5.59 -4.10
CA ASN A 98 -8.81 -5.47 -5.42
C ASN A 98 -7.76 -6.57 -5.68
N LYS A 99 -7.24 -6.63 -6.92
CA LYS A 99 -6.37 -7.74 -7.38
C LYS A 99 -4.86 -7.43 -7.27
N CYS A 100 -4.49 -6.20 -6.95
CA CYS A 100 -3.10 -5.78 -6.84
C CYS A 100 -2.42 -6.42 -5.63
N GLN A 101 -1.13 -6.74 -5.75
CA GLN A 101 -0.35 -7.30 -4.66
C GLN A 101 0.04 -6.25 -3.63
N LEU A 102 0.09 -6.62 -2.35
CA LEU A 102 0.34 -5.68 -1.26
C LEU A 102 1.82 -5.67 -0.85
N VAL A 103 2.42 -4.49 -0.89
CA VAL A 103 3.71 -4.19 -0.27
C VAL A 103 3.48 -3.23 0.88
N LEU A 104 3.90 -3.65 2.07
CA LEU A 104 3.52 -3.04 3.34
C LEU A 104 4.71 -2.25 3.86
N LEU A 105 4.59 -0.93 3.83
CA LEU A 105 5.61 0.03 4.26
C LEU A 105 5.10 0.84 5.46
N PRO A 106 4.88 0.21 6.64
CA PRO A 106 4.27 0.88 7.78
C PRO A 106 5.09 2.08 8.22
N HIS A 107 4.43 3.16 8.66
CA HIS A 107 5.11 4.38 9.11
C HIS A 107 5.10 4.56 10.63
N VAL A 108 3.92 4.70 11.24
CA VAL A 108 3.76 5.05 12.66
C VAL A 108 2.53 4.37 13.25
N GLY A 109 2.53 4.19 14.57
CA GLY A 109 1.35 3.78 15.33
C GLY A 109 0.79 2.41 14.91
N ASP A 110 -0.53 2.37 14.73
CA ASP A 110 -1.31 1.19 14.36
C ASP A 110 -0.92 0.60 13.00
N HIS A 111 -0.35 1.40 12.08
CA HIS A 111 0.14 0.91 10.79
C HIS A 111 1.14 -0.24 10.93
N ILE A 112 2.00 -0.22 11.96
CA ILE A 112 2.98 -1.29 12.21
C ILE A 112 2.27 -2.59 12.60
N PHE A 113 1.23 -2.49 13.43
CA PHE A 113 0.43 -3.64 13.82
C PHE A 113 -0.32 -4.21 12.61
N ILE A 114 -0.95 -3.35 11.82
CA ILE A 114 -1.66 -3.73 10.59
C ILE A 114 -0.71 -4.41 9.61
N ALA A 115 0.47 -3.84 9.37
CA ALA A 115 1.47 -4.44 8.48
C ALA A 115 1.84 -5.86 8.92
N ARG A 116 2.10 -6.08 10.22
CA ARG A 116 2.45 -7.40 10.74
C ARG A 116 1.28 -8.38 10.69
N MET A 117 0.07 -7.92 10.97
CA MET A 117 -1.14 -8.75 10.82
C MET A 117 -1.32 -9.21 9.37
N MET A 118 -1.15 -8.30 8.41
CA MET A 118 -1.27 -8.60 6.99
C MET A 118 -0.11 -9.46 6.47
N SER A 119 1.13 -9.22 6.93
CA SER A 119 2.33 -9.88 6.40
C SER A 119 2.62 -11.23 7.05
N ARG A 120 2.38 -11.38 8.35
CA ARG A 120 2.78 -12.57 9.14
C ARG A 120 1.62 -13.49 9.44
N ASN A 121 0.45 -12.94 9.78
CA ASN A 121 -0.69 -13.74 10.21
C ASN A 121 -1.56 -14.14 9.02
N LEU A 122 -2.11 -13.15 8.30
CA LEU A 122 -2.93 -13.40 7.12
C LEU A 122 -2.08 -13.74 5.89
N LYS A 123 -0.83 -13.28 5.89
CA LYS A 123 0.13 -13.47 4.80
C LYS A 123 -0.50 -13.10 3.45
N VAL A 124 -1.01 -11.88 3.34
CA VAL A 124 -1.64 -11.32 2.14
C VAL A 124 -0.79 -10.23 1.49
N GLY A 125 0.38 -9.94 2.05
CA GLY A 125 1.31 -8.94 1.56
C GLY A 125 2.74 -9.14 2.07
N VAL A 126 3.68 -8.43 1.45
CA VAL A 126 5.09 -8.45 1.83
C VAL A 126 5.45 -7.16 2.56
N GLU A 127 5.86 -7.28 3.82
CA GLU A 127 6.37 -6.17 4.61
C GLU A 127 7.80 -5.82 4.20
N VAL A 128 8.06 -4.53 3.98
CA VAL A 128 9.39 -4.02 3.66
C VAL A 128 10.28 -4.15 4.90
N GLU A 129 11.45 -4.75 4.71
CA GLU A 129 12.45 -4.90 5.76
C GLU A 129 13.04 -3.56 6.17
N ARG A 130 13.20 -3.37 7.48
CA ARG A 130 13.86 -2.21 8.09
C ARG A 130 15.16 -2.63 8.73
N GLY A 131 16.16 -1.74 8.75
CA GLY A 131 17.42 -1.97 9.42
C GLY A 131 17.23 -2.34 10.89
N GLU A 132 17.91 -3.40 11.34
CA GLU A 132 17.75 -3.92 12.71
C GLU A 132 18.25 -2.94 13.78
N GLU A 133 19.25 -2.13 13.47
CA GLU A 133 19.91 -1.22 14.42
C GLU A 133 19.18 0.13 14.56
N ASP A 134 18.68 0.69 13.46
CA ASP A 134 18.16 2.06 13.40
C ASP A 134 16.74 2.18 12.82
N GLY A 135 16.14 1.06 12.39
CA GLY A 135 14.83 1.05 11.74
C GLY A 135 14.79 1.74 10.37
N SER A 136 15.96 2.07 9.80
CA SER A 136 16.08 2.78 8.54
C SER A 136 15.55 1.94 7.36
N LEU A 137 15.04 2.65 6.36
CA LEU A 137 14.64 2.03 5.11
C LEU A 137 15.87 1.93 4.21
N ARG A 138 16.23 0.70 3.86
CA ARG A 138 17.27 0.45 2.86
C ARG A 138 16.64 0.55 1.48
N LYS A 139 17.27 1.31 0.58
CA LYS A 139 16.78 1.50 -0.80
C LYS A 139 16.48 0.16 -1.51
N GLU A 140 17.21 -0.90 -1.21
CA GLU A 140 17.04 -2.23 -1.80
C GLU A 140 15.87 -3.03 -1.23
N ALA A 141 15.40 -2.70 -0.02
CA ALA A 141 14.35 -3.43 0.67
C ALA A 141 13.00 -3.25 -0.03
N ASP A 142 12.70 -2.05 -0.54
CA ASP A 142 11.49 -1.77 -1.31
C ASP A 142 11.47 -2.60 -2.60
N CYS A 143 12.58 -2.61 -3.35
CA CYS A 143 12.71 -3.39 -4.59
C CYS A 143 12.50 -4.88 -4.32
N ASN A 144 13.11 -5.38 -3.24
CA ASN A 144 13.04 -6.79 -2.90
C ASN A 144 11.62 -7.20 -2.50
N ALA A 145 10.92 -6.36 -1.73
CA ALA A 145 9.55 -6.64 -1.32
C ALA A 145 8.59 -6.70 -2.51
N VAL A 146 8.69 -5.72 -3.43
CA VAL A 146 7.93 -5.70 -4.68
C VAL A 146 8.22 -6.94 -5.52
N ARG A 147 9.50 -7.24 -5.73
CA ARG A 147 9.94 -8.41 -6.50
C ARG A 147 9.37 -9.70 -5.90
N THR A 148 9.50 -9.86 -4.59
CA THR A 148 8.98 -11.01 -3.85
C THR A 148 7.48 -11.16 -4.02
N ALA A 149 6.72 -10.06 -3.99
CA ALA A 149 5.26 -10.08 -4.13
C ALA A 149 4.80 -10.39 -5.57
N MET A 150 5.57 -9.95 -6.58
CA MET A 150 5.15 -9.98 -7.98
C MET A 150 5.73 -11.15 -8.80
N GLU A 151 6.90 -11.67 -8.45
CA GLU A 151 7.53 -12.74 -9.23
C GLU A 151 6.79 -14.08 -9.10
N GLU A 152 6.65 -14.79 -10.23
CA GLU A 152 6.01 -16.11 -10.26
C GLU A 152 6.87 -17.19 -9.60
N GLY A 153 8.20 -17.05 -9.67
CA GLY A 153 9.15 -17.96 -9.04
C GLY A 153 9.19 -17.87 -7.52
N SER A 154 8.74 -16.76 -6.93
CA SER A 154 8.77 -16.51 -5.49
C SER A 154 7.76 -17.39 -4.74
N GLU A 155 8.24 -18.26 -3.85
CA GLU A 155 7.38 -19.07 -2.99
C GLU A 155 6.51 -18.20 -2.08
N ARG A 156 7.13 -17.21 -1.42
CA ARG A 156 6.42 -16.23 -0.60
C ARG A 156 5.42 -15.42 -1.44
N GLY A 157 5.77 -15.07 -2.67
CA GLY A 157 4.89 -14.40 -3.62
C GLY A 157 3.64 -15.21 -3.95
N ARG A 158 3.82 -16.51 -4.22
CA ARG A 158 2.70 -17.44 -4.46
C ARG A 158 1.80 -17.57 -3.23
N GLU A 159 2.38 -17.67 -2.03
CA GLU A 159 1.62 -17.73 -0.78
C GLU A 159 0.77 -16.47 -0.58
N VAL A 160 1.36 -15.28 -0.71
CA VAL A 160 0.62 -14.03 -0.49
C VAL A 160 -0.48 -13.81 -1.52
N ARG A 161 -0.23 -14.14 -2.80
CA ARG A 161 -1.24 -14.09 -3.87
C ARG A 161 -2.42 -15.00 -3.59
N ALA A 162 -2.14 -16.24 -3.19
CA ALA A 162 -3.18 -17.23 -2.93
C ALA A 162 -4.04 -16.85 -1.71
N ASN A 163 -3.41 -16.36 -0.64
CA ASN A 163 -4.13 -15.93 0.55
C ASN A 163 -4.93 -14.65 0.32
N HIS A 164 -4.36 -13.68 -0.40
CA HIS A 164 -5.06 -12.45 -0.76
C HIS A 164 -6.31 -12.78 -1.60
N ALA A 165 -6.21 -13.68 -2.58
CA ALA A 165 -7.37 -14.12 -3.35
C ALA A 165 -8.48 -14.71 -2.47
N LYS A 166 -8.13 -15.57 -1.50
CA LYS A 166 -9.11 -16.14 -0.55
C LYS A 166 -9.78 -15.09 0.32
N ILE A 167 -9.00 -14.17 0.90
CA ILE A 167 -9.55 -13.08 1.72
C ILE A 167 -10.45 -12.18 0.87
N ARG A 168 -10.04 -11.89 -0.35
CA ARG A 168 -10.84 -11.11 -1.30
C ARG A 168 -12.18 -11.78 -1.60
N GLU A 169 -12.20 -13.09 -1.84
CA GLU A 169 -13.45 -13.83 -2.04
C GLU A 169 -14.39 -13.71 -0.84
N VAL A 170 -13.86 -13.88 0.38
CA VAL A 170 -14.63 -13.72 1.62
C VAL A 170 -15.19 -12.29 1.76
N LEU A 171 -14.36 -11.27 1.50
CA LEU A 171 -14.79 -9.87 1.62
C LEU A 171 -15.82 -9.45 0.56
N LEU A 172 -15.84 -10.11 -0.59
CA LEU A 172 -16.80 -9.83 -1.66
C LEU A 172 -18.07 -10.68 -1.58
N ASP A 173 -18.14 -11.62 -0.63
CA ASP A 173 -19.35 -12.38 -0.37
C ASP A 173 -20.42 -11.50 0.27
N LYS A 174 -21.45 -11.17 -0.52
CA LYS A 174 -22.61 -10.39 -0.05
C LYS A 174 -23.36 -11.10 1.08
N GLY A 175 -23.31 -12.43 1.14
CA GLY A 175 -23.92 -13.19 2.23
C GLY A 175 -23.27 -12.90 3.58
N LEU A 176 -21.96 -12.61 3.60
CA LEU A 176 -21.22 -12.28 4.81
C LEU A 176 -21.74 -10.97 5.44
N GLU A 177 -21.77 -9.90 4.65
CA GLU A 177 -22.24 -8.58 5.11
C GLU A 177 -23.69 -8.63 5.62
N LEU A 178 -24.58 -9.26 4.84
CA LEU A 178 -25.98 -9.43 5.23
C LEU A 178 -26.12 -10.20 6.55
N SER A 179 -25.36 -11.28 6.73
CA SER A 179 -25.42 -12.09 7.95
C SER A 179 -25.02 -11.31 9.20
N TYR A 180 -24.00 -10.45 9.11
CA TYR A 180 -23.59 -9.58 10.22
C TYR A 180 -24.63 -8.51 10.52
N MET A 181 -25.20 -7.89 9.49
CA MET A 181 -26.25 -6.88 9.65
C MET A 181 -27.51 -7.47 10.28
N GLU A 182 -27.99 -8.61 9.79
CA GLU A 182 -29.17 -9.30 10.32
C GLU A 182 -28.95 -9.75 11.77
N SER A 183 -27.78 -10.32 12.07
CA SER A 183 -27.43 -10.69 13.45
C SER A 183 -27.40 -9.49 14.37
N PHE A 184 -26.82 -8.37 13.92
CA PHE A 184 -26.76 -7.14 14.70
C PHE A 184 -28.15 -6.57 14.97
N GLU A 185 -29.01 -6.50 13.94
CA GLU A 185 -30.40 -6.05 14.08
C GLU A 185 -31.16 -6.92 15.08
N LYS A 186 -31.03 -8.24 14.96
CA LYS A 186 -31.69 -9.19 15.87
C LYS A 186 -31.27 -8.98 17.33
N GLU A 187 -29.97 -8.79 17.59
CA GLU A 187 -29.49 -8.52 18.96
C GLU A 187 -30.01 -7.17 19.50
N LEU A 188 -30.07 -6.13 18.65
CA LEU A 188 -30.68 -4.86 19.05
C LEU A 188 -32.17 -5.01 19.39
N GLN A 189 -32.92 -5.76 18.59
CA GLN A 189 -34.34 -6.02 18.85
C GLN A 189 -34.53 -6.77 20.18
N ASN A 190 -33.68 -7.76 20.48
CA ASN A 190 -33.72 -8.50 21.73
C ASN A 190 -33.48 -7.61 22.96
N LEU A 191 -32.63 -6.58 22.85
CA LEU A 191 -32.35 -5.64 23.94
C LEU A 191 -33.51 -4.68 24.23
N ILE A 192 -34.32 -4.34 23.22
CA ILE A 192 -35.47 -3.44 23.37
C ILE A 192 -36.69 -4.17 23.95
N GLN A 193 -36.77 -5.49 23.78
CA GLN A 193 -37.87 -6.33 24.27
C GLN A 193 -37.69 -6.82 25.73
N GLN A 194 -36.59 -6.43 26.40
CA GLN A 194 -36.32 -6.67 27.82
C GLN A 194 -36.73 -5.48 28.67
#